data_AF-A0A952JY37-F1
#
_entry.id   AF-A0A952JY37-F1
#
_cell.length_a   1.000
_cell.length_b   1.000
_cell.length_c   1.000
_cell.angle_alpha   90.00
_cell.angle_beta   90.00
_cell.angle_gamma   90.00
#
_symmetry.space_group_name_H-M   'P 1'
#
loop_
_entity.id
_entity.type
_entity.pdbx_description
1 polymer ?
#
loop_
_entity_poly.entity_id
_entity_poly.type
_entity_poly.pdbx_seq_one_letter_code
_entity_poly.pdbx_strand_id
1 'polypeptide(L)'
;LRHGSAFSVDREGVPQQSLRATVLTGVGINLTNPKVIVFFVTFLPQFIDAGDPHASGKLMFLGILFLVIGIPTNAFIVLIAERVTGFMQSSPRAMRYFDYGMAGIMSAFALKLVLTQGR
;
A
#
# COMPACT_ATOMS: atom_id res chain seq x y z
N LEU A 1 -16.93 -15.96 -14.08
CA LEU A 1 -16.49 -14.71 -14.77
C LEU A 1 -17.55 -14.15 -15.75
N ARG A 2 -18.86 -14.30 -15.48
CA ARG A 2 -19.96 -13.78 -16.34
C ARG A 2 -20.50 -12.42 -15.86
N HIS A 3 -19.97 -11.86 -14.77
CA HIS A 3 -20.46 -10.64 -14.11
C HIS A 3 -19.30 -9.77 -13.57
N GLY A 4 -18.51 -9.18 -14.47
CA GLY A 4 -17.42 -8.28 -14.08
C GLY A 4 -16.10 -9.00 -13.79
N SER A 5 -14.98 -8.31 -14.09
CA SER A 5 -13.64 -8.72 -13.71
C SER A 5 -13.40 -8.42 -12.23
N ALA A 6 -12.54 -9.19 -11.56
CA ALA A 6 -12.13 -8.89 -10.18
C ALA A 6 -11.41 -7.53 -10.07
N PHE A 7 -10.93 -6.99 -11.18
CA PHE A 7 -10.24 -5.71 -11.27
C PHE A 7 -11.10 -4.61 -11.92
N SER A 8 -12.36 -4.47 -11.52
CA SER A 8 -13.18 -3.29 -11.88
C SER A 8 -12.88 -2.15 -10.91
N VAL A 9 -12.18 -1.11 -11.39
CA VAL A 9 -12.05 0.15 -10.64
C VAL A 9 -13.28 0.99 -10.94
N ASP A 10 -14.33 0.82 -10.14
CA ASP A 10 -15.50 1.69 -10.18
C ASP A 10 -15.10 3.08 -9.69
N ARG A 11 -15.09 4.04 -10.62
CA ARG A 11 -14.91 5.47 -10.29
C ARG A 11 -16.22 6.12 -9.86
N GLU A 12 -17.33 5.41 -9.96
CA GLU A 12 -18.65 5.89 -9.57
C GLU A 12 -18.79 5.78 -8.04
N GLY A 13 -18.86 6.93 -7.36
CA GLY A 13 -19.21 6.99 -5.94
C GLY A 13 -18.08 7.34 -4.97
N VAL A 14 -16.87 7.72 -5.43
CA VAL A 14 -15.89 8.34 -4.53
C VAL A 14 -16.48 9.69 -4.09
N PRO A 15 -16.88 9.86 -2.81
CA PRO A 15 -17.40 11.15 -2.36
C PRO A 15 -16.29 12.18 -2.55
N GLN A 16 -16.62 13.36 -3.07
CA GLN A 16 -15.65 14.46 -3.12
C GLN A 16 -15.36 14.93 -1.69
N GLN A 17 -14.49 14.19 -0.99
CA GLN A 17 -14.02 14.54 0.32
C GLN A 17 -13.05 15.71 0.20
N SER A 18 -13.12 16.64 1.14
CA SER A 18 -12.11 17.69 1.23
C SER A 18 -10.72 17.06 1.40
N LEU A 19 -9.69 17.68 0.82
CA LEU A 19 -8.31 17.23 0.98
C LEU A 19 -7.93 17.00 2.46
N ARG A 20 -8.46 17.84 3.34
CA ARG A 20 -8.27 17.72 4.79
C ARG A 20 -8.86 16.42 5.34
N ALA A 21 -10.07 16.05 4.93
CA ALA A 21 -10.70 14.80 5.37
C ALA A 21 -9.90 13.56 4.91
N THR A 22 -9.43 13.57 3.67
CA THR A 22 -8.58 12.48 3.13
C THR A 22 -7.26 12.37 3.88
N VAL A 23 -6.59 13.50 4.15
CA VAL A 23 -5.34 13.52 4.93
C VAL A 23 -5.57 13.01 6.34
N LEU A 24 -6.62 13.49 7.03
CA LEU A 24 -6.93 13.05 8.40
C LEU A 24 -7.27 11.55 8.44
N THR A 25 -7.99 11.04 7.45
CA THR A 25 -8.28 9.61 7.31
C THR A 25 -6.99 8.81 7.14
N GLY A 26 -6.09 9.24 6.24
CA GLY A 26 -4.80 8.62 6.03
C GLY A 26 -3.92 8.63 7.28
N VAL A 27 -3.88 9.75 8.00
CA VAL A 27 -3.18 9.87 9.29
C VAL A 27 -3.79 8.90 10.30
N GLY A 28 -5.11 8.86 10.45
CA GLY A 28 -5.81 7.93 11.35
C GLY A 28 -5.50 6.47 11.05
N ILE A 29 -5.50 6.07 9.78
CA ILE A 29 -5.14 4.71 9.35
C ILE A 29 -3.70 4.37 9.74
N ASN A 30 -2.75 5.28 9.50
CA ASN A 30 -1.34 5.05 9.81
C ASN A 30 -1.08 5.00 11.33
N LEU A 31 -1.72 5.87 12.12
CA LEU A 31 -1.59 5.89 13.57
C LEU A 31 -2.26 4.67 14.23
N THR A 32 -3.32 4.14 13.64
CA THR A 32 -4.01 2.95 14.17
C THR A 32 -3.31 1.66 13.76
N ASN A 33 -2.38 1.71 12.79
CA ASN A 33 -1.68 0.53 12.30
C ASN A 33 -0.43 0.24 13.15
N PRO A 34 -0.43 -0.80 14.01
CA PRO A 34 0.70 -1.09 14.88
C PRO A 34 1.96 -1.44 14.10
N LYS A 35 1.83 -1.98 12.87
CA LYS A 35 2.97 -2.29 12.02
C LYS A 35 3.76 -1.03 11.64
N VAL A 36 3.05 0.07 11.36
CA VAL A 36 3.67 1.35 11.00
C VAL A 36 4.42 1.92 12.20
N ILE A 37 3.77 1.93 13.37
CA ILE A 37 4.39 2.41 14.61
C ILE A 37 5.66 1.61 14.94
N VAL A 38 5.54 0.27 14.95
CA VAL A 38 6.66 -0.62 15.28
C VAL A 38 7.81 -0.40 14.30
N PHE A 39 7.53 -0.29 12.99
CA PHE A 39 8.55 0.03 12.00
C PHE A 39 9.31 1.33 12.35
N PHE A 40 8.61 2.44 12.59
CA PHE A 40 9.29 3.70 12.91
C PHE A 40 10.07 3.63 14.22
N VAL A 41 9.51 3.03 15.28
CA VAL A 41 10.18 2.89 16.58
C VAL A 41 11.39 1.97 16.50
N THR A 42 11.37 0.94 15.66
CA THR A 42 12.51 0.04 15.53
C THR A 42 13.59 0.60 14.62
N PHE A 43 13.22 1.27 13.52
CA PHE A 43 14.20 1.69 12.50
C PHE A 43 14.76 3.08 12.74
N LEU A 44 13.98 4.08 13.18
CA LEU A 44 14.49 5.45 13.30
C LEU A 44 15.58 5.60 14.38
N PRO A 45 15.42 5.02 15.59
CA PRO A 45 16.45 5.10 16.62
C PRO A 45 17.75 4.39 16.24
N GLN A 46 17.74 3.44 15.30
CA GLN A 46 18.96 2.76 14.84
C GLN A 46 19.95 3.70 14.14
N PHE A 47 19.49 4.89 13.72
CA PHE A 47 20.33 5.89 13.05
C PHE A 47 20.88 6.96 14.00
N ILE A 48 20.67 6.83 15.32
CA ILE A 48 21.05 7.82 16.32
C ILE A 48 21.70 7.12 17.51
N ASP A 49 22.73 7.74 18.09
CA ASP A 49 23.39 7.24 19.30
C ASP A 49 22.49 7.38 20.54
N ALA A 50 22.48 6.36 21.40
CA ALA A 50 21.61 6.30 22.58
C ALA A 50 21.85 7.43 23.62
N GLY A 51 23.02 8.09 23.58
CA GLY A 51 23.40 9.16 24.51
C GLY A 51 23.32 10.57 23.91
N ASP A 52 22.75 10.75 22.73
CA ASP A 52 22.75 12.03 22.03
C ASP A 52 21.76 13.05 22.65
N PRO A 53 22.23 14.21 23.14
CA PRO A 53 21.36 15.26 23.67
C PRO A 53 20.36 15.83 22.65
N HIS A 54 20.65 15.68 21.36
CA HIS A 54 19.85 16.20 20.24
C HIS A 54 19.06 15.10 19.50
N ALA A 55 18.90 13.93 20.12
CA ALA A 55 18.21 12.78 19.50
C ALA A 55 16.82 13.13 18.94
N SER A 56 16.01 13.91 19.68
CA SER A 56 14.67 14.32 19.23
C SER A 56 14.70 15.13 17.93
N GLY A 57 15.64 16.07 17.79
CA GLY A 57 15.81 16.87 16.58
C GLY A 57 16.27 16.03 15.39
N LYS A 58 17.19 15.08 15.60
CA LYS A 58 17.63 14.13 14.57
C LYS A 58 16.52 13.19 14.13
N LEU A 59 15.71 12.68 15.06
CA LEU A 59 14.52 11.86 14.73
C LEU A 59 13.52 12.65 13.89
N MET A 60 13.26 13.91 14.24
CA MET A 60 12.36 14.78 13.47
C MET A 60 12.89 15.04 12.07
N PHE A 61 14.20 15.32 11.93
CA PHE A 61 14.86 15.46 10.64
C PHE A 61 14.73 14.18 9.80
N LEU A 62 15.01 13.01 10.39
CA LEU A 62 14.92 11.72 9.71
C LEU A 62 13.48 11.39 9.27
N GLY A 63 12.49 11.74 10.09
CA GLY A 63 11.08 11.63 9.72
C GLY A 63 10.68 12.53 8.55
N ILE A 64 11.15 13.79 8.54
CA ILE A 64 10.93 14.70 7.40
C ILE A 64 11.63 14.18 6.15
N LEU A 65 12.88 13.72 6.27
CA LEU A 65 13.63 13.14 5.15
C LEU A 65 12.90 11.92 4.57
N PHE A 66 12.35 11.06 5.43
CA PHE A 66 11.53 9.93 5.02
C PHE A 66 10.31 10.38 4.20
N LEU A 67 9.62 11.45 4.61
CA LEU A 67 8.49 12.00 3.85
C LEU A 67 8.93 12.57 2.50
N VAL A 68 10.05 13.31 2.46
CA VAL A 68 10.60 13.91 1.24
C VAL A 68 10.95 12.87 0.19
N ILE A 69 11.41 11.68 0.61
CA ILE A 69 11.72 10.57 -0.30
C ILE A 69 10.46 9.74 -0.62
N GLY A 70 9.63 9.51 0.40
CA GLY A 70 8.45 8.65 0.31
C GLY A 70 7.33 9.23 -0.53
N ILE A 71 7.07 10.55 -0.45
CA ILE A 71 6.01 11.20 -1.22
C ILE A 71 6.25 11.07 -2.74
N PRO A 72 7.41 11.47 -3.30
CA PRO A 72 7.71 11.29 -4.72
C PRO A 72 7.65 9.83 -5.16
N THR A 73 8.17 8.92 -4.34
CA THR A 73 8.17 7.48 -4.63
C THR A 73 6.75 6.94 -4.73
N ASN A 74 5.89 7.26 -3.76
CA ASN A 74 4.49 6.86 -3.79
C ASN A 74 3.73 7.52 -4.94
N ALA A 75 3.96 8.81 -5.20
CA ALA A 75 3.35 9.50 -6.33
C ALA A 75 3.73 8.84 -7.67
N PHE A 76 5.00 8.48 -7.83
CA PHE A 76 5.49 7.76 -9.01
C PHE A 76 4.80 6.40 -9.18
N ILE A 77 4.66 5.63 -8.09
CA ILE A 77 3.93 4.36 -8.09
C ILE A 77 2.47 4.57 -8.49
N VAL A 78 1.80 5.60 -7.95
CA VAL A 78 0.41 5.93 -8.28
C VAL A 78 0.24 6.27 -9.76
N LEU A 79 1.15 7.07 -10.33
CA LEU A 79 1.13 7.42 -11.76
C LEU A 79 1.30 6.19 -12.66
N ILE A 80 2.21 5.27 -12.29
CA ILE A 80 2.36 4.00 -13.01
C ILE A 80 1.11 3.15 -12.87
N ALA A 81 0.57 3.04 -11.65
CA ALA A 81 -0.63 2.24 -11.38
C ALA A 81 -1.82 2.74 -12.19
N GLU A 82 -2.00 4.06 -12.34
CA GLU A 82 -3.03 4.65 -13.18
C GLU A 82 -2.87 4.24 -14.65
N ARG A 83 -1.63 4.30 -15.17
CA ARG A 83 -1.32 3.90 -16.55
C ARG A 83 -1.61 2.41 -16.80
N VAL A 84 -1.17 1.55 -15.89
CA VAL A 84 -1.38 0.09 -15.96
C VAL A 84 -2.88 -0.23 -15.87
N THR A 85 -3.58 0.39 -14.93
CA THR A 85 -5.03 0.20 -14.74
C THR A 85 -5.80 0.63 -16.00
N GLY A 86 -5.47 1.79 -16.58
CA GLY A 86 -6.09 2.26 -17.81
C GLY A 86 -5.85 1.32 -19.01
N PHE A 87 -4.65 0.75 -19.14
CA PHE A 87 -4.35 -0.25 -20.17
C PHE A 87 -5.09 -1.58 -19.95
N MET A 88 -5.17 -2.05 -18.71
CA MET A 88 -5.89 -3.29 -18.39
C MET A 88 -7.40 -3.16 -18.64
N GLN A 89 -7.97 -1.99 -18.34
CA GLN A 89 -9.38 -1.70 -18.58
C GLN A 89 -9.72 -1.57 -20.08
N SER A 90 -8.79 -1.12 -20.92
CA SER A 90 -9.02 -1.01 -22.36
C SER A 90 -8.91 -2.35 -23.12
N SER A 91 -8.31 -3.38 -22.50
CA SER A 91 -8.13 -4.70 -23.10
C SER A 91 -8.82 -5.81 -22.29
N PRO A 92 -9.99 -6.31 -22.75
CA PRO A 92 -10.69 -7.41 -22.10
C PRO A 92 -9.87 -8.71 -21.99
N ARG A 93 -8.89 -8.90 -22.89
CA ARG A 93 -7.98 -10.06 -22.84
C ARG A 93 -6.96 -9.92 -21.71
N ALA A 94 -6.35 -8.75 -21.55
CA ALA A 94 -5.39 -8.50 -20.47
C ALA A 94 -6.06 -8.70 -19.10
N MET A 95 -7.28 -8.20 -18.96
CA MET A 95 -8.09 -8.37 -17.77
C MET A 95 -8.35 -9.85 -17.43
N ARG A 96 -8.72 -10.66 -18.44
CA ARG A 96 -8.94 -12.10 -18.24
C ARG A 96 -7.68 -12.83 -17.80
N TYR A 97 -6.52 -12.53 -18.39
CA TYR A 97 -5.26 -13.15 -17.96
C TYR A 97 -4.91 -12.79 -16.51
N PHE A 98 -5.14 -11.54 -16.11
CA PHE A 98 -4.95 -11.10 -14.74
C PHE A 98 -5.87 -11.84 -13.76
N ASP A 99 -7.16 -11.96 -14.08
CA ASP A 99 -8.14 -12.68 -13.28
C ASP A 99 -7.77 -14.17 -13.12
N TYR A 100 -7.36 -14.84 -14.20
CA TYR A 100 -6.91 -16.24 -14.14
C TYR A 100 -5.60 -16.39 -13.35
N GLY A 101 -4.68 -15.42 -13.45
CA GLY A 101 -3.45 -15.40 -12.66
C GLY A 101 -3.73 -15.29 -11.16
N MET A 102 -4.57 -14.34 -10.76
CA MET A 102 -5.02 -14.17 -9.36
C MET A 102 -5.72 -15.43 -8.84
N ALA A 103 -6.67 -15.98 -9.61
CA ALA A 103 -7.37 -17.20 -9.25
C ALA A 103 -6.41 -18.39 -9.10
N GLY A 104 -5.43 -18.51 -9.99
CA GLY A 104 -4.40 -19.55 -9.93
C GLY A 104 -3.53 -19.43 -8.68
N ILE A 105 -3.04 -18.24 -8.37
CA ILE A 105 -2.22 -17.97 -7.16
C ILE A 105 -3.03 -18.28 -5.90
N MET A 106 -4.26 -17.78 -5.79
CA MET A 106 -5.11 -18.01 -4.63
C MET A 106 -5.47 -19.50 -4.46
N SER A 107 -5.77 -20.19 -5.55
CA SER A 107 -6.03 -21.64 -5.52
C SER A 107 -4.80 -22.43 -5.08
N ALA A 108 -3.60 -22.03 -5.54
CA ALA A 108 -2.35 -22.64 -5.11
C ALA A 108 -2.08 -22.39 -3.61
N PHE A 109 -2.31 -21.18 -3.10
CA PHE A 109 -2.20 -20.88 -1.68
C PHE A 109 -3.21 -21.67 -0.84
N ALA A 110 -4.47 -21.74 -1.26
CA ALA A 110 -5.50 -22.50 -0.58
C ALA A 110 -5.15 -23.99 -0.53
N LEU A 111 -4.70 -24.56 -1.64
CA LEU A 111 -4.24 -25.95 -1.71
C LEU A 111 -3.04 -26.18 -0.78
N LYS A 112 -2.05 -25.28 -0.80
CA LYS A 112 -0.89 -25.35 0.10
C LYS A 112 -1.33 -25.31 1.56
N LEU A 113 -2.29 -24.45 1.91
CA LEU A 113 -2.76 -24.28 3.28
C LEU A 113 -3.50 -25.53 3.77
N VAL A 114 -4.38 -26.11 2.94
CA VAL A 114 -5.06 -27.38 3.26
C VAL A 114 -4.07 -28.54 3.42
N LEU A 115 -3.10 -28.65 2.51
CA LEU A 115 -2.08 -29.70 2.58
C LEU A 115 -1.10 -29.53 3.76
N THR A 116 -0.90 -28.29 4.23
CA THR A 116 -0.01 -27.98 5.36
C THR A 116 -0.74 -28.10 6.71
N GLN A 117 -2.03 -27.74 6.80
CA GLN A 117 -2.83 -27.91 8.01
C GLN A 117 -3.42 -29.32 8.18
N GLY A 118 -3.48 -30.10 7.09
CA GLY A 118 -3.85 -31.52 7.13
C GLY A 118 -2.71 -32.46 7.53
N ARG A 119 -1.55 -31.92 7.93
CA ARG A 119 -0.39 -32.63 8.49
C ARG A 119 -0.15 -32.13 9.91
#